data_AF-A0A949RJX2-F1
#
_entry.id   AF-A0A949RJX2-F1
#
_cell.length_a   1.000
_cell.length_b   1.000
_cell.length_c   1.000
_cell.angle_alpha   90.00
_cell.angle_beta   90.00
_cell.angle_gamma   90.00
#
_symmetry.space_group_name_H-M   'P 1'
#
loop_
_entity.id
_entity.type
_entity.pdbx_description
1 polymer ?
#
loop_
_entity_poly.entity_id
_entity_poly.type
_entity_poly.pdbx_seq_one_letter_code
_entity_poly.pdbx_strand_id
1 'polypeptide(L)' 'MKKTPLVVCAGIFAAGLMMMQNMGFAKPAYSKKEKTGCATCHVTAKSKELNDVGKCYHEKKDLKECAAK' A
#
# COMPACT_ATOMS: atom_id res chain seq x y z
N MET A 1 -26.78 -11.98 -32.98
CA MET A 1 -26.65 -11.23 -31.70
C MET A 1 -25.49 -10.25 -31.83
N LYS A 2 -25.75 -8.94 -31.84
CA LYS A 2 -24.72 -7.90 -31.97
C LYS A 2 -23.89 -7.89 -30.68
N LYS A 3 -22.72 -8.53 -30.69
CA LYS A 3 -21.79 -8.66 -29.54
C LYS A 3 -20.96 -7.39 -29.28
N THR A 4 -21.04 -6.43 -30.19
CA THR A 4 -20.30 -5.16 -30.18
C THR A 4 -20.43 -4.34 -28.88
N PRO A 5 -21.62 -4.10 -28.31
CA PRO A 5 -21.73 -3.34 -27.07
C PRO A 5 -21.13 -4.07 -25.86
N LEU A 6 -21.22 -5.42 -25.84
CA LEU A 6 -20.65 -6.23 -24.76
C LEU A 6 -19.11 -6.16 -24.75
N VAL A 7 -18.48 -6.21 -25.93
CA VAL A 7 -17.02 -6.12 -26.07
C VAL A 7 -16.50 -4.74 -25.65
N VAL A 8 -17.22 -3.67 -26.00
CA VAL A 8 -16.87 -2.31 -25.59
C VAL A 8 -16.95 -2.13 -24.07
N CYS A 9 -18.04 -2.58 -23.44
CA CYS A 9 -18.18 -2.51 -21.99
C CYS A 9 -17.11 -3.34 -21.26
N ALA A 10 -16.80 -4.54 -21.74
CA ALA A 10 -15.75 -5.37 -21.17
C ALA A 10 -14.36 -4.73 -21.31
N GLY A 11 -14.07 -4.08 -22.45
CA GLY A 11 -12.82 -3.36 -22.68
C GLY A 11 -12.63 -2.18 -21.73
N ILE A 12 -13.68 -1.39 -21.51
CA ILE A 12 -13.64 -0.24 -20.57
C ILE A 12 -13.42 -0.74 -19.13
N PHE A 13 -14.10 -1.81 -18.72
CA PHE A 13 -13.95 -2.37 -17.38
C PHE A 13 -12.55 -2.95 -17.15
N ALA A 14 -12.00 -3.67 -18.13
CA ALA A 14 -10.64 -4.22 -18.06
C ALA A 14 -9.57 -3.11 -17.99
N ALA A 15 -9.73 -2.04 -18.76
CA ALA A 15 -8.83 -0.89 -18.71
C ALA A 15 -8.88 -0.18 -17.34
N GLY A 16 -10.07 0.01 -16.77
CA GLY A 16 -10.23 0.59 -15.43
C GLY A 16 -9.62 -0.29 -14.33
N LEU A 17 -9.78 -1.61 -14.43
CA LEU A 17 -9.20 -2.56 -13.47
C LEU A 17 -7.67 -2.52 -13.48
N MET A 18 -7.03 -2.40 -14.65
CA MET A 18 -5.58 -2.28 -14.79
C MET A 18 -5.01 -0.99 -14.17
N MET A 19 -5.75 0.12 -14.21
CA MET A 19 -5.33 1.37 -13.57
C MET A 19 -5.44 1.32 -12.04
N MET A 20 -6.32 0.47 -11.50
CA MET A 20 -6.54 0.34 -10.05
C MET A 20 -5.48 -0.53 -9.34
N GLN A 21 -4.55 -1.15 -10.07
CA GLN A 21 -3.54 -2.08 -9.53
C GLN A 21 -2.43 -1.39 -8.72
N ASN A 22 -2.58 -0.11 -8.36
CA ASN A 22 -1.65 0.60 -7.47
C ASN A 22 -1.85 0.16 -6.01
N MET A 23 -1.76 -1.15 -5.77
CA MET A 23 -1.59 -1.71 -4.45
C MET A 23 -0.22 -1.27 -3.96
N GLY A 24 -0.21 -0.17 -3.20
CA GLY A 24 0.95 0.21 -2.40
C GLY A 24 1.41 -1.04 -1.65
N PHE A 25 2.66 -1.44 -1.90
CA PHE A 25 3.32 -2.64 -1.37
C PHE A 25 3.55 -2.57 0.16
N ALA A 26 2.57 -2.09 0.93
CA ALA A 26 2.53 -2.31 2.35
C ALA A 26 2.29 -3.82 2.53
N LYS A 27 3.35 -4.57 2.86
CA LYS A 27 3.21 -5.99 3.17
C LYS A 27 2.19 -6.10 4.32
N PRO A 28 1.02 -6.73 4.10
CA PRO A 28 -0.02 -6.80 5.13
C PRO A 28 0.47 -7.52 6.39
N ALA A 29 1.56 -8.28 6.29
CA ALA A 29 2.28 -8.86 7.41
C ALA A 29 2.77 -7.81 8.45
N TYR A 30 3.27 -6.65 8.02
CA TYR A 30 3.77 -5.63 8.94
C TYR A 30 2.63 -4.88 9.65
N SER A 31 1.59 -4.48 8.91
CA SER A 31 0.39 -3.88 9.53
C SER A 31 -0.29 -4.83 10.51
N LYS A 32 -0.29 -6.15 10.26
CA LYS A 32 -0.84 -7.14 11.20
C LYS A 32 0.03 -7.35 12.44
N LYS A 33 1.36 -7.31 12.30
CA LYS A 33 2.31 -7.50 13.40
C LYS A 33 2.29 -6.30 14.36
N GLU A 34 2.38 -5.09 13.82
CA GLU A 34 2.58 -3.89 14.62
C GLU A 34 1.25 -3.18 14.97
N LYS A 35 0.22 -3.32 14.13
CA LYS A 35 -1.11 -2.70 14.31
C LYS A 35 -1.07 -1.18 14.53
N THR A 36 -0.02 -0.51 14.07
CA THR A 36 0.16 0.95 14.16
C THR A 36 -0.31 1.65 12.89
N GLY A 37 -0.69 2.92 13.01
CA GLY A 37 -1.11 3.73 11.87
C GLY A 37 0.04 4.03 10.91
N CYS A 38 -0.24 4.22 9.62
CA CYS A 38 0.79 4.41 8.59
C CYS A 38 1.74 5.59 8.87
N ALA A 39 1.26 6.65 9.54
CA ALA A 39 2.06 7.81 9.94
C ALA A 39 3.16 7.48 10.98
N THR A 40 3.12 6.30 11.59
CA THR A 40 4.15 5.85 12.53
C THR A 40 5.47 5.57 11.82
N CYS A 41 5.42 5.01 10.60
CA CYS A 41 6.60 4.68 9.80
C CYS A 41 6.78 5.59 8.59
N HIS A 42 5.72 6.25 8.13
CA HIS A 42 5.75 7.17 7.00
C HIS A 42 5.61 8.62 7.47
N VAL A 43 6.26 9.54 6.75
CA VAL A 43 6.12 10.99 6.98
C VAL A 43 4.64 11.42 6.82
N THR A 44 3.91 10.75 5.93
CA THR A 44 2.47 10.94 5.73
C THR A 44 1.84 9.62 5.34
N ALA A 45 0.59 9.36 5.74
CA ALA A 45 -0.08 8.07 5.53
C ALA A 45 -0.23 7.62 4.07
N LYS A 46 -0.03 8.53 3.10
CA LYS A 46 -0.06 8.26 1.65
C LYS A 46 1.30 8.42 0.96
N SER A 47 2.34 8.76 1.72
CA SER A 47 3.67 9.01 1.19
C SER A 47 4.52 7.75 1.23
N LYS A 48 5.32 7.52 0.19
CA LYS A 48 6.29 6.41 0.15
C LYS A 48 7.51 6.68 1.05
N GLU A 49 7.73 7.94 1.41
CA GLU A 49 8.82 8.36 2.30
C GLU A 49 8.63 7.84 3.72
N LEU A 50 9.69 7.22 4.27
CA LEU A 50 9.75 6.78 5.65
C LEU A 50 10.36 7.87 6.53
N ASN A 51 9.78 8.04 7.71
CA ASN A 51 10.35 8.86 8.78
C ASN A 51 11.49 8.09 9.49
N ASP A 52 12.09 8.67 10.53
CA ASP A 52 13.22 8.04 11.23
C ASP A 52 12.85 6.71 11.89
N VAL A 53 11.62 6.58 12.41
CA VAL A 53 11.08 5.33 12.96
C VAL A 53 10.94 4.27 11.87
N GLY A 54 10.41 4.64 10.71
CA GLY A 54 10.27 3.75 9.57
C GLY A 54 11.60 3.29 8.99
N LYS A 55 12.60 4.18 8.92
CA LYS A 55 13.97 3.84 8.53
C LYS A 55 14.60 2.85 9.52
N CYS A 56 14.45 3.08 10.83
CA CYS A 56 14.91 2.15 11.86
C CYS A 56 14.20 0.78 11.77
N TYR A 57 12.89 0.79 11.53
CA TYR A 57 12.11 -0.46 11.39
C TYR A 57 12.52 -1.27 10.16
N HIS A 58 12.94 -0.62 9.08
CA HIS A 58 13.41 -1.31 7.88
C HIS A 58 14.64 -2.19 8.18
N GLU A 59 15.52 -1.75 9.08
CA GLU A 59 16.71 -2.50 9.51
C GLU A 59 16.40 -3.51 10.61
N LYS A 60 15.71 -3.09 11.67
CA LYS A 60 15.49 -3.90 12.88
C LYS A 60 14.25 -4.79 12.84
N LYS A 61 13.25 -4.45 12.03
CA LYS A 61 11.94 -5.14 11.92
C LYS A 61 11.18 -5.28 13.24
N ASP A 62 11.41 -4.35 14.17
CA ASP A 62 10.77 -4.27 15.47
C ASP A 62 10.44 -2.81 15.83
N LEU A 63 9.16 -2.43 16.00
CA LEU A 63 8.85 -1.04 16.38
C LEU A 63 9.31 -0.74 17.79
N LYS A 64 9.35 -1.69 18.73
CA LYS A 64 9.59 -1.35 20.13
C LYS A 64 10.99 -0.79 20.33
N GLU A 65 11.96 -1.30 19.57
CA GLU A 65 13.31 -0.75 19.55
C GLU A 65 13.44 0.59 18.81
N CYS A 66 12.49 0.93 17.93
CA CYS A 66 12.56 2.10 17.05
C CYS A 66 11.63 3.26 17.46
N ALA A 67 10.55 2.96 18.20
CA ALA A 67 9.55 3.91 18.70
C ALA A 67 9.90 4.43 20.11
N ALA A 68 10.99 3.92 20.72
CA ALA A 68 11.46 4.32 22.04
C ALA A 68 12.39 5.56 22.03
N LYS A 69 12.22 6.47 21.05
CA LYS A 69 12.90 7.77 21.02
C LYS A 69 11.90 8.90 20.91
#